data_AF-A0P109-F1
#
_entry.id   AF-A0P109-F1
#
_cell.length_a   1.000
_cell.length_b   1.000
_cell.length_c   1.000
_cell.angle_alpha   90.00
_cell.angle_beta   90.00
_cell.angle_gamma   90.00
#
_symmetry.space_group_name_H-M   'P 1'
#
loop_
_entity.id
_entity.type
_entity.pdbx_description
1 polymer ?
#
loop_
_entity_poly.entity_id
_entity_poly.type
_entity_poly.pdbx_seq_one_letter_code
_entity_poly.pdbx_strand_id
1 'polypeptide(L)'
;MFAGFLAQTDHEIGRLIEQVRSTPEGDNTLIILVASDNGPSAEGSVTGTLNNMMTQNGIPDTVENQLPEIDEIGCPAHENHYPVGWAWAGSSPFQWMKRVPSHFGGTRNDMIVSWPSRISDTVGIRSQFHHVVDIAPTILEAVGVPEPKVVNGAEQTPTTGVCMENSFADASAPGTRHTQYFETGGHRALYHDGWVVASFHGAS
;
A
#
# COMPACT_ATOMS: atom_id res chain seq x y z
N MET A 1 -5.94 2.78 -19.89
CA MET A 1 -6.46 1.76 -18.97
C MET A 1 -6.13 2.05 -17.50
N PHE A 2 -4.87 2.03 -17.04
CA PHE A 2 -4.55 2.14 -15.59
C PHE A 2 -5.06 3.40 -14.89
N ALA A 3 -4.94 4.58 -15.52
CA ALA A 3 -5.55 5.81 -14.98
C ALA A 3 -7.09 5.73 -14.92
N GLY A 4 -7.71 5.06 -15.90
CA GLY A 4 -9.15 4.80 -15.92
C GLY A 4 -9.59 3.82 -14.83
N PHE A 5 -8.79 2.77 -14.58
CA PHE A 5 -8.99 1.87 -13.44
C PHE A 5 -8.95 2.65 -12.12
N LEU A 6 -7.90 3.45 -11.91
CA LEU A 6 -7.76 4.26 -10.70
C LEU A 6 -8.91 5.26 -10.53
N ALA A 7 -9.32 5.93 -11.61
CA ALA A 7 -10.46 6.86 -11.57
C ALA A 7 -11.79 6.16 -11.22
N GLN A 8 -12.02 4.95 -11.76
CA GLN A 8 -13.19 4.16 -11.39
C GLN A 8 -13.12 3.70 -9.92
N THR A 9 -11.95 3.25 -9.45
CA THR A 9 -11.73 2.87 -8.05
C THR A 9 -12.01 4.04 -7.11
N ASP A 10 -11.47 5.23 -7.41
CA ASP A 10 -11.73 6.45 -6.65
C ASP A 10 -13.23 6.80 -6.62
N HIS A 11 -13.91 6.72 -7.76
CA HIS A 11 -15.35 6.94 -7.84
C HIS A 11 -16.15 6.01 -6.93
N GLU A 12 -15.85 4.70 -6.95
CA GLU A 12 -16.56 3.73 -6.12
C GLU A 12 -16.22 3.86 -4.63
N ILE A 13 -14.97 4.19 -4.28
CA ILE A 13 -14.58 4.52 -2.90
C ILE A 13 -15.36 5.75 -2.42
N GLY A 14 -15.46 6.79 -3.25
CA GLY A 14 -16.24 7.99 -2.96
C GLY A 14 -17.71 7.68 -2.66
N ARG A 15 -18.34 6.80 -3.46
CA ARG A 15 -19.71 6.32 -3.20
C ARG A 15 -19.84 5.64 -1.84
N LEU A 16 -18.90 4.76 -1.48
CA LEU A 16 -18.90 4.09 -0.19
C LEU A 16 -18.77 5.09 0.96
N ILE A 17 -17.79 6.01 0.87
CA ILE A 17 -17.55 7.03 1.91
C ILE A 17 -18.78 7.93 2.09
N GLU A 18 -19.44 8.34 1.01
CA GLU A 18 -20.66 9.14 1.07
C GLU A 18 -21.79 8.39 1.79
N GLN A 19 -21.96 7.10 1.50
CA GLN A 19 -22.94 6.28 2.21
C GLN A 19 -22.62 6.17 3.70
N VAL A 20 -21.35 5.91 4.07
CA VAL A 20 -20.92 5.87 5.48
C VAL A 20 -21.22 7.19 6.19
N ARG A 21 -20.87 8.33 5.57
CA ARG A 21 -21.11 9.67 6.12
C ARG A 21 -22.60 10.00 6.30
N SER A 22 -23.48 9.40 5.49
CA SER A 22 -24.93 9.62 5.61
C SER A 22 -25.57 8.89 6.80
N THR A 23 -24.86 7.96 7.45
CA THR A 23 -25.36 7.24 8.63
C THR A 23 -25.30 8.10 9.89
N PRO A 24 -26.12 7.81 10.93
CA PRO A 24 -26.07 8.54 12.20
C PRO A 24 -24.68 8.54 12.87
N GLU A 25 -23.90 7.48 12.67
CA GLU A 25 -22.54 7.31 13.20
C GLU A 25 -21.44 7.68 12.19
N GLY A 26 -21.78 8.28 11.05
CA GLY A 26 -20.84 8.55 9.96
C GLY A 26 -19.63 9.38 10.39
N ASP A 27 -19.86 10.46 11.15
CA ASP A 27 -18.78 11.31 11.68
C ASP A 27 -17.93 10.58 12.74
N ASN A 28 -18.49 9.57 13.40
CA ASN A 28 -17.79 8.73 14.38
C ASN A 28 -17.24 7.44 13.76
N THR A 29 -17.08 7.38 12.44
CA THR A 29 -16.48 6.25 11.75
C THR A 29 -15.01 6.53 11.44
N LEU A 30 -14.12 5.66 11.91
CA LEU A 30 -12.70 5.67 11.52
C LEU A 30 -12.55 5.01 10.13
N ILE A 31 -12.05 5.78 9.18
CA ILE A 31 -11.72 5.32 7.83
C ILE A 31 -10.20 5.35 7.68
N ILE A 32 -9.60 4.21 7.36
CA ILE A 32 -8.18 4.08 6.99
C ILE A 32 -8.16 3.59 5.54
N LEU A 33 -7.78 4.47 4.62
CA LEU A 33 -7.61 4.15 3.21
C LEU A 33 -6.11 4.01 2.92
N VAL A 34 -5.68 2.80 2.56
CA VAL A 34 -4.33 2.55 2.06
C VAL A 34 -4.42 2.47 0.54
N ALA A 35 -3.72 3.34 -0.18
CA ALA A 35 -3.86 3.47 -1.64
C ALA A 35 -3.41 2.22 -2.40
N SER A 36 -2.49 1.45 -1.83
CA SER A 36 -1.97 0.20 -2.39
C SER A 36 -1.38 -0.69 -1.29
N ASP A 37 -1.33 -2.00 -1.51
CA ASP A 37 -0.73 -2.96 -0.59
C ASP A 37 0.80 -3.08 -0.74
N ASN A 38 1.36 -2.58 -1.84
CA ASN A 38 2.79 -2.53 -2.14
C ASN A 38 3.10 -1.42 -3.18
N GLY A 39 4.40 -1.19 -3.44
CA GLY A 39 4.82 -0.28 -4.52
C GLY A 39 4.31 -0.71 -5.91
N PRO A 40 4.47 0.14 -6.95
CA PRO A 40 3.95 -0.18 -8.28
C PRO A 40 4.60 -1.44 -8.86
N SER A 41 3.84 -2.17 -9.68
CA SER A 41 4.26 -3.47 -10.20
C SER A 41 5.18 -3.34 -11.40
N ALA A 42 6.33 -4.00 -11.38
CA ALA A 42 7.32 -3.98 -12.46
C ALA A 42 7.20 -5.17 -13.43
N GLU A 43 6.13 -5.94 -13.33
CA GLU A 43 6.05 -7.30 -13.89
C GLU A 43 5.74 -7.30 -15.40
N GLY A 44 5.35 -6.16 -15.98
CA GLY A 44 5.01 -6.03 -17.40
C GLY A 44 6.18 -5.91 -18.38
N SER A 45 7.40 -6.32 -18.01
CA SER A 45 8.61 -6.19 -18.86
C SER A 45 8.97 -4.75 -19.25
N VAL A 46 10.01 -4.58 -20.09
CA VAL A 46 10.45 -3.24 -20.57
C VAL A 46 9.42 -2.61 -21.51
N THR A 47 8.61 -3.41 -22.20
CA THR A 47 7.72 -2.96 -23.28
C THR A 47 6.23 -3.08 -22.95
N GLY A 48 5.86 -3.59 -21.77
CA GLY A 48 4.49 -4.02 -21.52
C GLY A 48 4.28 -5.45 -22.03
N THR A 49 3.10 -6.00 -21.73
CA THR A 49 2.65 -7.32 -22.20
C THR A 49 1.13 -7.34 -22.29
N LEU A 50 0.57 -8.08 -23.24
CA LEU A 50 -0.86 -8.41 -23.30
C LEU A 50 -1.25 -9.53 -22.32
N ASN A 51 -0.26 -10.28 -21.82
CA ASN A 51 -0.46 -11.41 -20.92
C ASN A 51 0.71 -11.53 -19.94
N ASN A 52 0.51 -11.03 -18.72
CA ASN A 52 1.52 -11.02 -17.67
C ASN A 52 1.83 -12.45 -17.17
N MET A 53 0.85 -13.35 -17.16
CA MET A 53 1.07 -14.76 -16.83
C MET A 53 1.99 -15.46 -17.83
N MET A 54 1.87 -15.17 -19.12
CA MET A 54 2.75 -15.69 -20.16
C MET A 54 4.19 -15.26 -19.93
N THR A 55 4.41 -13.96 -19.70
CA THR A 55 5.76 -13.40 -19.45
C THR A 55 6.37 -13.91 -18.15
N GLN A 56 5.57 -14.10 -17.09
CA GLN A 56 6.04 -14.69 -15.84
C GLN A 56 6.46 -16.16 -15.99
N ASN A 57 5.92 -16.88 -16.97
CA ASN A 57 6.33 -18.25 -17.31
C ASN A 57 7.50 -18.31 -18.31
N GLY A 58 8.18 -17.18 -18.56
CA GLY A 58 9.36 -17.11 -19.43
C GLY A 58 9.06 -17.10 -20.92
N ILE A 59 7.79 -16.93 -21.31
CA ILE A 59 7.41 -16.75 -22.72
C ILE A 59 7.35 -15.24 -22.98
N PRO A 60 8.30 -14.68 -23.74
CA PRO A 60 8.35 -13.23 -23.95
C PRO A 60 7.19 -12.76 -24.83
N ASP A 61 6.71 -11.56 -24.54
CA ASP A 61 5.85 -10.80 -25.45
C ASP A 61 6.69 -9.76 -26.21
N THR A 62 6.23 -9.29 -27.36
CA THR A 62 6.94 -8.29 -28.17
C THR A 62 6.01 -7.19 -28.66
N VAL A 63 6.54 -5.99 -28.90
CA VAL A 63 5.73 -4.87 -29.40
C VAL A 63 5.05 -5.23 -30.72
N GLU A 64 5.71 -6.00 -31.59
CA GLU A 64 5.15 -6.46 -32.87
C GLU A 64 3.90 -7.34 -32.68
N ASN A 65 3.87 -8.18 -31.63
CA ASN A 65 2.72 -8.99 -31.29
C ASN A 65 1.62 -8.18 -30.60
N GLN A 66 2.00 -7.12 -29.87
CA GLN A 66 1.06 -6.26 -29.14
C GLN A 66 0.32 -5.26 -30.04
N LEU A 67 0.99 -4.73 -31.06
CA LEU A 67 0.48 -3.67 -31.92
C LEU A 67 -0.84 -4.00 -32.65
N PRO A 68 -1.05 -5.21 -33.21
CA PRO A 68 -2.32 -5.58 -33.82
C PRO A 68 -3.51 -5.50 -32.86
N GLU A 69 -3.28 -5.70 -31.56
CA GLU A 69 -4.33 -5.75 -30.52
C GLU A 69 -4.43 -4.44 -29.72
N ILE A 70 -3.83 -3.34 -30.21
CA ILE A 70 -3.71 -2.09 -29.45
C ILE A 70 -5.06 -1.53 -28.98
N ASP A 71 -6.10 -1.67 -29.80
CA ASP A 71 -7.46 -1.20 -29.50
C ASP A 71 -8.19 -2.10 -28.49
N GLU A 72 -7.66 -3.30 -28.22
CA GLU A 72 -8.18 -4.23 -27.23
C GLU A 72 -7.48 -4.10 -25.86
N ILE A 73 -6.39 -3.34 -25.75
CA ILE A 73 -5.64 -3.19 -24.51
C ILE A 73 -6.52 -2.61 -23.40
N GLY A 74 -6.68 -3.38 -22.31
CA GLY A 74 -7.53 -3.03 -21.18
C GLY A 74 -8.98 -3.49 -21.30
N CYS A 75 -9.35 -4.18 -22.38
CA CYS A 75 -10.59 -4.92 -22.46
C CYS A 75 -10.45 -6.30 -21.76
N PRO A 76 -11.56 -7.01 -21.50
CA PRO A 76 -11.53 -8.33 -20.86
C PRO A 76 -10.80 -9.44 -21.63
N ALA A 77 -10.40 -9.21 -22.89
CA ALA A 77 -9.70 -10.21 -23.70
C ALA A 77 -8.23 -10.40 -23.29
N HIS A 78 -7.62 -9.41 -22.62
CA HIS A 78 -6.19 -9.40 -22.30
C HIS A 78 -5.95 -9.29 -20.79
N GLU A 79 -4.88 -9.94 -20.32
CA GLU A 79 -4.37 -9.82 -18.96
C GLU A 79 -3.12 -8.94 -19.00
N ASN A 80 -3.31 -7.72 -19.48
CA ASN A 80 -2.21 -6.88 -19.90
C ASN A 80 -1.57 -6.09 -18.74
N HIS A 81 -0.27 -5.81 -18.85
CA HIS A 81 0.49 -5.08 -17.84
C HIS A 81 1.30 -3.94 -18.48
N TYR A 82 1.43 -2.82 -17.76
CA TYR A 82 2.21 -1.68 -18.25
C TYR A 82 3.72 -1.96 -18.26
N PRO A 83 4.47 -1.28 -19.16
CA PRO A 83 5.93 -1.25 -19.16
C PRO A 83 6.56 -0.82 -17.82
N VAL A 84 7.70 -1.40 -17.46
CA VAL A 84 8.45 -1.12 -16.22
C VAL A 84 8.77 0.36 -15.99
N GLY A 85 8.90 1.15 -17.06
CA GLY A 85 9.11 2.60 -16.96
C GLY A 85 7.98 3.33 -16.23
N TRP A 86 6.72 2.88 -16.40
CA TRP A 86 5.59 3.42 -15.66
C TRP A 86 5.60 3.00 -14.19
N ALA A 87 6.06 1.79 -13.87
CA ALA A 87 6.26 1.36 -12.49
C ALA A 87 7.27 2.28 -11.79
N TRP A 88 8.42 2.50 -12.43
CA TRP A 88 9.47 3.36 -11.89
C TRP A 88 9.02 4.80 -11.70
N ALA A 89 8.24 5.33 -12.65
CA ALA A 89 7.63 6.66 -12.52
C ALA A 89 6.72 6.72 -11.28
N GLY A 90 5.89 5.70 -11.05
CA GLY A 90 5.02 5.59 -9.87
C GLY A 90 5.77 5.47 -8.54
N SER A 91 6.97 4.89 -8.53
CA SER A 91 7.79 4.77 -7.32
C SER A 91 8.55 6.06 -6.96
N SER A 92 8.61 7.02 -7.87
CA SER A 92 9.46 8.21 -7.70
C SER A 92 9.02 9.05 -6.49
N PRO A 93 9.96 9.56 -5.68
CA PRO A 93 11.41 9.62 -5.91
C PRO A 93 12.19 8.41 -5.37
N PHE A 94 11.51 7.35 -4.90
CA PHE A 94 12.16 6.21 -4.28
C PHE A 94 12.66 5.19 -5.30
N GLN A 95 13.71 4.46 -4.92
CA GLN A 95 14.26 3.39 -5.74
C GLN A 95 13.38 2.13 -5.67
N TRP A 96 13.37 1.39 -6.78
CA TRP A 96 12.71 0.09 -6.94
C TRP A 96 11.18 0.13 -6.83
N MET A 97 10.55 -1.04 -6.86
CA MET A 97 9.11 -1.23 -6.99
C MET A 97 8.66 -2.48 -6.21
N LYS A 98 7.42 -2.93 -6.42
CA LYS A 98 6.87 -4.19 -5.88
C LYS A 98 7.91 -5.32 -5.85
N ARG A 99 7.86 -6.15 -4.80
CA ARG A 99 8.78 -7.27 -4.48
C ARG A 99 10.17 -6.87 -3.97
N VAL A 100 10.54 -5.59 -3.96
CA VAL A 100 11.82 -5.12 -3.42
C VAL A 100 11.61 -4.37 -2.10
N PRO A 101 11.38 -5.07 -0.97
CA PRO A 101 11.06 -4.43 0.29
C PRO A 101 12.25 -3.75 0.96
N SER A 102 13.45 -3.91 0.40
CA SER A 102 14.64 -3.21 0.88
C SER A 102 14.65 -1.71 0.56
N HIS A 103 13.76 -1.25 -0.32
CA HIS A 103 13.67 0.15 -0.73
C HIS A 103 12.23 0.65 -0.70
N PHE A 104 12.05 1.94 -0.40
CA PHE A 104 10.73 2.52 -0.23
C PHE A 104 9.89 2.58 -1.50
N GLY A 105 10.47 2.46 -2.70
CA GLY A 105 9.67 2.33 -3.91
C GLY A 105 8.86 1.02 -3.96
N GLY A 106 9.25 0.01 -3.16
CA GLY A 106 8.49 -1.23 -3.01
C GLY A 106 7.53 -1.28 -1.82
N THR A 107 7.67 -0.38 -0.84
CA THR A 107 6.98 -0.49 0.47
C THR A 107 6.27 0.77 0.94
N ARG A 108 6.61 1.95 0.43
CA ARG A 108 5.94 3.18 0.82
C ARG A 108 4.67 3.37 0.01
N ASN A 109 3.55 3.41 0.72
CA ASN A 109 2.23 3.65 0.16
C ASN A 109 1.63 4.89 0.81
N ASP A 110 0.80 5.61 0.05
CA ASP A 110 -0.02 6.66 0.60
C ASP A 110 -1.13 6.06 1.47
N MET A 111 -1.35 6.66 2.64
CA MET A 111 -2.41 6.28 3.57
C MET A 111 -3.14 7.54 4.02
N ILE A 112 -4.46 7.49 3.97
CA ILE A 112 -5.36 8.55 4.44
C ILE A 112 -6.12 8.01 5.63
N VAL A 113 -6.12 8.76 6.73
CA VAL A 113 -6.94 8.48 7.91
C VAL A 113 -7.96 9.60 8.08
N SER A 114 -9.23 9.24 8.21
CA SER A 114 -10.34 10.17 8.43
C SER A 114 -11.19 9.67 9.59
N TRP A 115 -11.41 10.52 10.59
CA TRP A 115 -12.33 10.25 11.69
C TRP A 115 -12.88 11.57 12.23
N PRO A 116 -13.94 12.13 11.63
CA PRO A 116 -14.38 13.51 11.89
C PRO A 116 -14.66 13.84 13.36
N SER A 117 -15.15 12.88 14.16
CA SER A 117 -15.42 13.09 15.59
C SER A 117 -14.15 13.16 16.45
N ARG A 118 -12.99 12.72 15.94
CA ARG A 118 -11.71 12.64 16.68
C ARG A 118 -10.57 13.43 16.06
N ILE A 119 -10.63 13.67 14.74
CA ILE A 119 -9.61 14.36 13.97
C ILE A 119 -10.21 15.67 13.46
N SER A 120 -9.80 16.77 14.08
CA SER A 120 -10.25 18.13 13.71
C SER A 120 -9.43 18.74 12.56
N ASP A 121 -8.23 18.23 12.31
CA ASP A 121 -7.37 18.64 11.22
C ASP A 121 -7.81 17.97 9.91
N THR A 122 -8.20 18.78 8.92
CA THR A 122 -8.80 18.30 7.67
C THR A 122 -7.82 18.20 6.51
N VAL A 123 -6.58 18.69 6.65
CA VAL A 123 -5.60 18.76 5.53
C VAL A 123 -4.14 18.50 5.95
N GLY A 124 -3.86 18.06 7.18
CA GLY A 124 -2.49 17.91 7.66
C GLY A 124 -1.79 16.63 7.18
N ILE A 125 -0.52 16.77 6.82
CA ILE A 125 0.39 15.66 6.53
C ILE A 125 0.94 15.11 7.85
N ARG A 126 1.05 13.78 7.98
CA ARG A 126 1.72 13.10 9.09
C ARG A 126 3.00 12.45 8.58
N SER A 127 4.13 12.79 9.17
CA SER A 127 5.47 12.32 8.74
C SER A 127 6.07 11.26 9.67
N GLN A 128 5.36 10.89 10.72
CA GLN A 128 5.74 9.80 11.62
C GLN A 128 5.87 8.50 10.82
N PHE A 129 6.94 7.74 11.07
CA PHE A 129 7.14 6.47 10.38
C PHE A 129 6.17 5.43 10.92
N HIS A 130 5.41 4.79 10.05
CA HIS A 130 4.47 3.72 10.39
C HIS A 130 4.57 2.55 9.39
N HIS A 131 4.06 1.40 9.81
CA HIS A 131 3.99 0.19 9.02
C HIS A 131 2.59 -0.42 9.09
N VAL A 132 2.19 -1.23 8.10
CA VAL A 132 0.83 -1.80 8.03
C VAL A 132 0.41 -2.56 9.30
N VAL A 133 1.38 -3.12 10.03
CA VAL A 133 1.14 -3.81 11.31
C VAL A 133 0.64 -2.89 12.42
N ASP A 134 0.74 -1.56 12.26
CA ASP A 134 0.24 -0.54 13.18
C ASP A 134 -1.28 -0.33 13.08
N ILE A 135 -1.91 -0.79 11.99
CA ILE A 135 -3.35 -0.64 11.78
C ILE A 135 -4.16 -1.39 12.84
N ALA A 136 -3.80 -2.65 13.11
CA ALA A 136 -4.52 -3.48 14.07
C ALA A 136 -4.52 -2.90 15.51
N PRO A 137 -3.38 -2.55 16.14
CA PRO A 137 -3.40 -1.93 17.46
C PRO A 137 -4.06 -0.55 17.47
N THR A 138 -4.01 0.20 16.36
CA THR A 138 -4.74 1.47 16.24
C THR A 138 -6.25 1.25 16.28
N ILE A 139 -6.77 0.23 15.57
CA ILE A 139 -8.20 -0.11 15.61
C ILE A 139 -8.60 -0.57 17.01
N LEU A 140 -7.79 -1.40 17.67
CA LEU A 140 -8.05 -1.89 19.02
C LEU A 140 -8.15 -0.73 20.03
N GLU A 141 -7.21 0.22 19.97
CA GLU A 141 -7.24 1.44 20.79
C GLU A 141 -8.50 2.27 20.51
N ALA A 142 -8.83 2.48 19.22
CA ALA A 142 -9.99 3.28 18.80
C ALA A 142 -11.32 2.74 19.34
N VAL A 143 -11.45 1.42 19.44
CA VAL A 143 -12.65 0.76 20.00
C VAL A 143 -12.56 0.47 21.50
N GLY A 144 -11.43 0.78 22.15
CA GLY A 144 -11.20 0.57 23.57
C GLY A 144 -11.09 -0.91 23.98
N VAL A 145 -10.64 -1.77 23.08
CA VAL A 145 -10.50 -3.22 23.31
C VAL A 145 -9.02 -3.57 23.45
N PRO A 146 -8.61 -4.29 24.51
CA PRO A 146 -7.22 -4.71 24.65
C PRO A 146 -6.84 -5.73 23.58
N GLU A 147 -5.54 -5.82 23.29
CA GLU A 147 -5.01 -6.87 22.43
C GLU A 147 -5.40 -8.28 22.94
N PRO A 148 -6.04 -9.12 22.10
CA PRO A 148 -6.50 -10.42 22.52
C PRO A 148 -5.33 -11.38 22.72
N LYS A 149 -5.24 -11.98 23.91
CA LYS A 149 -4.26 -13.04 24.19
C LYS A 149 -4.69 -14.42 23.69
N VAL A 150 -6.00 -14.64 23.58
CA VAL A 150 -6.61 -15.90 23.12
C VAL A 150 -7.84 -15.58 22.27
N VAL A 151 -7.97 -16.22 21.11
CA VAL A 151 -9.14 -16.11 20.23
C VAL A 151 -9.65 -17.52 19.92
N ASN A 152 -10.92 -17.82 20.21
CA ASN A 152 -11.52 -19.14 20.00
C ASN A 152 -10.70 -20.32 20.57
N GLY A 153 -10.04 -20.10 21.70
CA GLY A 153 -9.20 -21.10 22.36
C GLY A 153 -7.76 -21.22 21.83
N ALA A 154 -7.38 -20.44 20.81
CA ALA A 154 -6.01 -20.38 20.29
C ALA A 154 -5.23 -19.21 20.91
N GLU A 155 -4.06 -19.48 21.50
CA GLU A 155 -3.12 -18.44 21.96
C GLU A 155 -2.63 -17.60 20.79
N GLN A 156 -2.59 -16.28 20.98
CA GLN A 156 -2.17 -15.33 19.97
C GLN A 156 -0.72 -14.91 20.19
N THR A 157 0.01 -14.69 19.09
CA THR A 157 1.32 -14.04 19.14
C THR A 157 1.11 -12.54 19.38
N PRO A 158 1.83 -11.91 20.31
CA PRO A 158 1.72 -10.46 20.52
C PRO A 158 1.96 -9.68 19.23
N THR A 159 1.16 -8.65 19.02
CA THR A 159 1.30 -7.73 17.90
C THR A 159 2.65 -7.03 17.98
N THR A 160 3.26 -6.84 16.81
CA THR A 160 4.49 -6.04 16.66
C THR A 160 4.18 -4.60 16.25
N GLY A 161 2.89 -4.28 16.13
CA GLY A 161 2.39 -2.95 15.83
C GLY A 161 2.42 -2.01 17.02
N VAL A 162 2.40 -0.72 16.72
CA VAL A 162 2.19 0.36 17.70
C VAL A 162 1.00 1.21 17.27
N CYS A 163 0.27 1.77 18.23
CA CYS A 163 -0.86 2.63 17.93
C CYS A 163 -0.40 3.95 17.27
N MET A 164 -1.13 4.40 16.26
CA MET A 164 -0.86 5.63 15.50
C MET A 164 -1.62 6.85 16.02
N GLU A 165 -2.56 6.67 16.97
CA GLU A 165 -3.52 7.71 17.36
C GLU A 165 -2.87 8.99 17.90
N ASN A 166 -1.68 8.90 18.50
CA ASN A 166 -0.97 10.08 18.97
C ASN A 166 -0.68 11.07 17.83
N SER A 167 -0.46 10.57 16.61
CA SER A 167 -0.24 11.39 15.42
C SER A 167 -1.53 12.05 14.94
N PHE A 168 -2.71 11.52 15.25
CA PHE A 168 -3.98 12.05 14.75
C PHE A 168 -4.26 13.44 15.32
N ALA A 169 -4.06 13.61 16.63
CA ALA A 169 -4.31 14.85 17.35
C ALA A 169 -3.20 15.90 17.18
N ASP A 170 -1.95 15.47 16.96
CA ASP A 170 -0.79 16.36 16.86
C ASP A 170 0.17 15.91 15.75
N ALA A 171 0.24 16.70 14.69
CA ALA A 171 1.13 16.45 13.56
C ALA A 171 2.62 16.47 13.95
N SER A 172 2.98 17.10 15.07
CA SER A 172 4.34 17.17 15.61
C SER A 172 4.64 16.11 16.67
N ALA A 173 3.67 15.25 17.01
CA ALA A 173 3.87 14.17 17.96
C ALA A 173 5.06 13.30 17.56
N PRO A 174 5.90 12.86 18.52
CA PRO A 174 6.97 11.92 18.22
C PRO A 174 6.40 10.61 17.66
N GLY A 175 7.05 10.06 16.64
CA GLY A 175 6.72 8.73 16.12
C GLY A 175 6.93 7.67 17.19
N THR A 176 6.00 6.71 17.28
CA THR A 176 6.04 5.61 18.26
C THR A 176 6.76 4.37 17.74
N ARG A 177 6.90 4.26 16.40
CA ARG A 177 7.65 3.18 15.74
C ARG A 177 9.10 3.59 15.53
N HIS A 178 9.96 3.04 16.38
CA HIS A 178 11.40 3.25 16.28
C HIS A 178 12.07 2.33 15.27
N THR A 179 11.65 1.07 15.19
CA THR A 179 12.30 0.03 14.37
C THR A 179 11.30 -0.71 13.49
N GLN A 180 11.67 -1.00 12.25
CA GLN A 180 10.91 -1.87 11.36
C GLN A 180 11.84 -2.71 10.49
N TYR A 181 11.61 -4.02 10.48
CA TYR A 181 12.32 -4.96 9.61
C TYR A 181 11.47 -5.30 8.38
N PHE A 182 12.13 -5.49 7.24
CA PHE A 182 11.52 -5.83 5.97
C PHE A 182 12.26 -7.00 5.34
N GLU A 183 11.55 -8.04 4.91
CA GLU A 183 12.14 -9.13 4.13
C GLU A 183 11.13 -9.78 3.18
N THR A 184 11.54 -9.98 1.94
CA THR A 184 10.84 -10.81 0.96
C THR A 184 11.85 -11.23 -0.10
N GLY A 185 11.90 -12.51 -0.44
CA GLY A 185 12.73 -13.01 -1.53
C GLY A 185 14.24 -12.74 -1.33
N GLY A 186 14.70 -12.63 -0.08
CA GLY A 186 16.09 -12.33 0.26
C GLY A 186 16.43 -10.84 0.29
N HIS A 187 15.62 -9.95 -0.28
CA HIS A 187 15.78 -8.50 -0.08
C HIS A 187 15.50 -8.16 1.39
N ARG A 188 16.37 -7.38 2.02
CA ARG A 188 16.24 -7.03 3.45
C ARG A 188 16.41 -5.54 3.68
N ALA A 189 15.65 -4.98 4.60
CA ALA A 189 15.95 -3.68 5.17
C ALA A 189 15.59 -3.61 6.65
N LEU A 190 16.23 -2.68 7.35
CA LEU A 190 15.90 -2.29 8.70
C LEU A 190 15.84 -0.77 8.77
N TYR A 191 14.67 -0.24 9.10
CA TYR A 191 14.50 1.14 9.52
C TYR A 191 14.77 1.23 11.03
N HIS A 192 15.49 2.27 11.47
CA HIS A 192 15.67 2.63 12.87
C HIS A 192 15.81 4.15 13.03
N ASP A 193 14.82 4.82 13.60
CA ASP A 193 14.85 6.27 13.94
C ASP A 193 15.40 7.18 12.84
N GLY A 194 14.81 7.10 11.65
CA GLY A 194 15.20 7.89 10.48
C GLY A 194 16.33 7.28 9.65
N TRP A 195 17.05 6.28 10.18
CA TRP A 195 18.07 5.54 9.44
C TRP A 195 17.48 4.32 8.76
N VAL A 196 18.00 3.98 7.58
CA VAL A 196 17.68 2.74 6.88
C VAL A 196 18.96 2.06 6.45
N VAL A 197 19.12 0.80 6.80
CA VAL A 197 20.09 -0.10 6.18
C VAL A 197 19.34 -1.06 5.26
N ALA A 198 19.82 -1.22 4.04
CA ALA A 198 19.16 -2.00 3.00
C ALA A 198 20.15 -2.91 2.29
N SER A 199 19.67 -4.11 1.92
CA SER A 199 20.39 -5.06 1.09
C SER A 199 19.48 -5.55 -0.03
N PHE A 200 19.86 -5.24 -1.27
CA PHE A 200 19.25 -5.79 -2.47
C PHE A 200 19.98 -7.09 -2.84
N HIS A 201 19.25 -8.18 -2.97
CA HIS A 201 19.76 -9.43 -3.52
C HIS A 201 19.05 -9.63 -4.86
N GLY A 202 19.80 -9.68 -5.97
CA GLY A 202 19.20 -9.82 -7.30
C GLY A 202 18.32 -11.08 -7.39
N ALA A 203 17.26 -11.00 -8.19
CA ALA A 203 16.45 -12.17 -8.51
C ALA A 203 17.34 -13.20 -9.23
N SER A 204 17.55 -14.36 -8.60
CA SER A 204 17.99 -15.57 -9.29
C SER A 204 16.91 -16.09 -10.21
#